data_AF-A0A410JTH2-F1
#
_entry.id   AF-A0A410JTH2-F1
#
_cell.length_a   1.000
_cell.length_b   1.000
_cell.length_c   1.000
_cell.angle_alpha   90.00
_cell.angle_beta   90.00
_cell.angle_gamma   90.00
#
_symmetry.space_group_name_H-M   'P 1'
#
loop_
_entity.id
_entity.type
_entity.pdbx_description
1 polymer ?
#
loop_
_entity_poly.entity_id
_entity_poly.type
_entity_poly.pdbx_seq_one_letter_code
_entity_poly.pdbx_strand_id
1 'polypeptide(L)'
;MFSVIIAFIGFQEIVFIIFIAVLIFGPSKIPEIARGLGEGVRAMREATDEIKREVMSSAQEIDPTREVKDSVKEIQNEINEAKKEIDDAVGPVKREE
;
A
#
# COMPACT_ATOMS: atom_id res chain seq x y z
N MET A 1 18.60 -12.69 -38.27
CA MET A 1 17.62 -11.76 -38.88
C MET A 1 16.34 -11.67 -38.04
N PHE A 2 15.77 -12.79 -37.56
CA PHE A 2 14.56 -12.79 -36.73
C PHE A 2 14.72 -12.11 -35.35
N SER A 3 15.89 -12.22 -34.70
CA SER A 3 16.10 -11.66 -33.36
C SER A 3 16.19 -10.13 -33.30
N VAL A 4 16.49 -9.44 -34.41
CA VAL A 4 16.62 -7.97 -34.41
C VAL A 4 15.25 -7.29 -34.36
N ILE A 5 14.19 -7.95 -34.85
CA ILE A 5 12.81 -7.45 -34.85
C ILE A 5 12.26 -7.34 -33.42
N ILE A 6 12.70 -8.22 -32.51
CA ILE A 6 12.19 -8.27 -31.13
C ILE A 6 12.80 -7.16 -30.25
N ALA A 7 13.97 -6.61 -30.63
CA ALA A 7 14.67 -5.59 -29.83
C ALA A 7 14.20 -4.15 -30.11
N PHE A 8 13.58 -3.90 -31.28
CA PHE A 8 13.06 -2.59 -31.69
C PHE A 8 11.63 -2.72 -32.18
N ILE A 9 10.72 -3.18 -31.31
CA ILE A 9 9.31 -3.34 -31.68
C ILE A 9 8.63 -1.96 -31.66
N GLY A 10 8.32 -1.43 -32.84
CA GLY A 10 7.49 -0.25 -33.00
C GLY A 10 6.00 -0.57 -32.80
N PHE A 11 5.16 0.48 -32.80
CA PHE A 11 3.71 0.33 -32.64
C PHE A 11 3.10 -0.55 -33.75
N GLN A 12 3.59 -0.44 -34.99
CA GLN A 12 3.09 -1.20 -36.13
C GLN A 12 3.35 -2.71 -35.97
N GLU A 13 4.53 -3.09 -35.49
CA GLU A 13 4.89 -4.49 -35.29
C GLU A 13 4.07 -5.13 -34.15
N ILE A 14 3.82 -4.39 -33.05
CA ILE A 14 2.94 -4.86 -31.96
C ILE A 14 1.53 -5.15 -32.51
N VAL A 15 0.96 -4.22 -33.29
CA VAL A 15 -0.36 -4.39 -33.88
C VAL A 15 -0.39 -5.60 -34.81
N PHE A 16 0.65 -5.82 -35.62
CA PHE A 16 0.73 -6.97 -36.52
C PHE A 16 0.79 -8.30 -35.76
N ILE A 17 1.57 -8.39 -34.68
CA ILE A 17 1.64 -9.58 -33.83
C ILE A 17 0.28 -9.86 -33.17
N ILE A 18 -0.38 -8.83 -32.63
CA ILE A 18 -1.72 -8.96 -32.04
C ILE A 18 -2.72 -9.41 -33.11
N PHE A 19 -2.63 -8.90 -34.33
CA PHE A 19 -3.50 -9.31 -35.44
C PHE A 19 -3.36 -10.81 -35.75
N ILE A 20 -2.14 -11.33 -35.86
CA ILE A 20 -1.89 -12.77 -36.05
C ILE A 20 -2.42 -13.58 -34.86
N ALA A 21 -2.18 -13.13 -33.63
CA ALA A 21 -2.69 -13.79 -32.43
C ALA A 21 -4.23 -13.86 -32.44
N VAL A 22 -4.90 -12.79 -32.86
CA VAL A 22 -6.36 -12.74 -33.01
C VAL A 22 -6.86 -13.67 -34.12
N LEU A 23 -6.11 -13.88 -35.20
CA LEU A 23 -6.49 -14.87 -36.23
C LEU A 23 -6.40 -16.31 -35.71
N ILE A 24 -5.40 -16.61 -34.87
CA ILE A 24 -5.20 -17.96 -34.31
C ILE A 24 -6.24 -18.24 -33.21
N PHE A 25 -6.42 -17.32 -32.27
CA PHE A 25 -7.26 -17.53 -31.09
C PHE A 25 -8.68 -16.99 -31.24
N GLY A 26 -8.93 -16.12 -32.21
CA GLY A 26 -10.18 -15.40 -32.40
C GLY A 26 -10.25 -14.09 -31.59
N PRO A 27 -10.96 -13.06 -32.09
CA PRO A 27 -11.08 -11.76 -31.41
C PRO A 27 -11.85 -11.85 -30.09
N SER A 28 -12.75 -12.83 -29.95
CA SER A 28 -13.53 -13.07 -28.74
C SER A 28 -12.71 -13.68 -27.60
N LYS A 29 -11.57 -14.32 -27.88
CA LYS A 29 -10.78 -15.03 -26.86
C LYS A 29 -9.93 -14.10 -26.00
N ILE A 30 -9.43 -13.00 -26.57
CA ILE A 30 -8.65 -11.99 -25.83
C ILE A 30 -9.46 -11.38 -24.66
N PRO A 31 -10.69 -10.86 -24.86
CA PRO A 31 -11.47 -10.33 -23.74
C PRO A 31 -11.91 -11.42 -22.77
N GLU A 32 -12.14 -12.66 -23.22
CA GLU A 32 -12.45 -13.80 -22.35
C GLU A 32 -11.28 -14.11 -21.39
N ILE A 33 -10.05 -14.20 -21.92
CA ILE A 33 -8.84 -14.41 -21.13
C ILE A 33 -8.59 -13.24 -20.18
N ALA A 34 -8.74 -12.00 -20.65
CA ALA A 34 -8.57 -10.81 -19.81
C ALA A 34 -9.57 -10.77 -18.65
N ARG A 35 -10.83 -11.15 -18.89
CA ARG A 35 -11.85 -11.25 -17.84
C ARG A 35 -11.53 -12.36 -16.84
N GLY A 36 -11.16 -13.55 -17.31
CA GLY A 36 -10.78 -14.67 -16.43
C GLY A 36 -9.54 -14.36 -15.57
N LEU A 37 -8.51 -13.73 -16.16
CA LEU A 37 -7.34 -13.27 -15.41
C LEU A 37 -7.70 -12.17 -14.42
N GLY A 38 -8.57 -11.22 -14.81
CA GLY A 38 -9.03 -10.15 -13.93
C GLY A 38 -9.80 -10.68 -12.72
N GLU A 39 -10.69 -11.64 -12.93
CA GLU A 39 -11.43 -12.32 -11.86
C GLU A 39 -10.47 -13.10 -10.94
N GLY A 40 -9.50 -13.82 -11.51
CA GLY A 40 -8.48 -14.53 -10.74
C GLY A 40 -7.60 -13.61 -9.88
N VAL A 41 -7.13 -12.49 -10.45
CA VAL A 41 -6.37 -11.48 -9.70
C VAL A 41 -7.21 -10.85 -8.59
N ARG A 42 -8.51 -10.61 -8.83
CA ARG A 42 -9.42 -10.06 -7.83
C ARG A 42 -9.62 -11.04 -6.67
N ALA A 43 -9.90 -12.31 -6.97
CA ALA A 43 -10.06 -13.35 -5.95
C ALA A 43 -8.76 -13.55 -5.14
N MET A 44 -7.60 -13.54 -5.80
CA MET A 44 -6.31 -13.62 -5.12
C MET A 44 -6.07 -12.43 -4.19
N ARG A 45 -6.41 -11.21 -4.62
CA ARG A 45 -6.34 -10.01 -3.77
C ARG A 45 -7.27 -10.10 -2.56
N GLU A 46 -8.53 -10.48 -2.77
CA GLU A 46 -9.53 -10.62 -1.71
C GLU A 46 -9.07 -11.63 -0.65
N ALA A 47 -8.60 -12.81 -1.08
CA ALA A 47 -8.05 -13.83 -0.19
C ALA A 47 -6.79 -13.35 0.55
N THR A 48 -5.88 -12.67 -0.15
CA THR A 48 -4.66 -12.11 0.46
C THR A 48 -5.00 -11.05 1.51
N ASP A 49 -5.99 -10.19 1.22
CA ASP A 49 -6.44 -9.14 2.14
C ASP A 49 -7.15 -9.74 3.37
N GLU A 50 -7.89 -10.83 3.22
CA GLU A 50 -8.50 -11.56 4.34
C GLU A 50 -7.43 -12.20 5.23
N ILE A 51 -6.45 -12.90 4.64
CA ILE A 51 -5.31 -13.46 5.37
C ILE A 51 -4.55 -12.33 6.08
N LYS A 52 -4.31 -11.19 5.41
CA LYS A 52 -3.66 -10.03 6.02
C LYS A 52 -4.46 -9.50 7.21
N ARG A 53 -5.78 -9.40 7.08
CA ARG A 53 -6.67 -8.96 8.19
C ARG A 53 -6.66 -9.96 9.34
N GLU A 54 -6.71 -11.25 9.07
CA GLU A 54 -6.68 -12.28 10.11
C GLU A 54 -5.34 -12.32 10.83
N VAL A 55 -4.22 -12.31 10.09
CA VAL A 55 -2.87 -12.25 10.67
C VAL A 55 -2.63 -10.96 11.45
N MET A 56 -3.07 -9.80 10.93
CA MET A 56 -2.98 -8.53 11.66
C MET A 56 -3.93 -8.48 12.85
N SER A 57 -5.11 -9.09 12.77
CA SER A 57 -6.09 -9.17 13.87
C SER A 57 -5.61 -10.10 14.97
N SER A 58 -5.00 -11.25 14.65
CA SER A 58 -4.37 -12.13 15.64
C SER A 58 -3.13 -11.48 16.28
N ALA A 59 -2.39 -10.67 15.52
CA ALA A 59 -1.33 -9.83 16.06
C ALA A 59 -1.86 -8.58 16.81
N GLN A 60 -3.15 -8.25 16.69
CA GLN A 60 -3.82 -7.11 17.36
C GLN A 60 -4.71 -7.55 18.53
N GLU A 61 -5.01 -8.85 18.68
CA GLU A 61 -5.51 -9.42 19.94
C GLU A 61 -4.38 -9.62 20.97
N ILE A 62 -3.13 -9.72 20.51
CA ILE A 62 -1.92 -9.51 21.33
C ILE A 62 -1.40 -8.10 21.00
N ASP A 63 -2.12 -7.04 21.40
CA ASP A 63 -1.70 -5.66 21.15
C ASP A 63 -0.97 -5.06 22.37
N PRO A 64 0.35 -5.27 22.54
CA PRO A 64 1.14 -4.51 23.51
C PRO A 64 1.15 -3.00 23.18
N THR A 65 0.72 -2.61 21.98
CA THR A 65 0.61 -1.21 21.56
C THR A 65 -0.58 -0.51 22.21
N ARG A 66 -1.62 -1.21 22.70
CA ARG A 66 -2.70 -0.57 23.47
C ARG A 66 -2.22 -0.15 24.86
N GLU A 67 -1.54 -1.04 25.58
CA GLU A 67 -0.88 -0.72 26.85
C GLU A 67 0.18 0.37 26.66
N VAL A 68 1.06 0.24 25.66
CA VAL A 68 2.09 1.25 25.38
C VAL A 68 1.46 2.58 24.96
N LYS A 69 0.37 2.59 24.19
CA LYS A 69 -0.31 3.83 23.76
C LYS A 69 -1.01 4.52 24.92
N ASP A 70 -1.60 3.77 25.85
CA ASP A 70 -2.23 4.32 27.04
C ASP A 70 -1.18 4.87 28.02
N SER A 71 -0.07 4.16 28.25
CA SER A 71 1.06 4.67 29.05
C SER A 71 1.76 5.88 28.41
N VAL A 72 1.96 5.87 27.08
CA VAL A 72 2.52 7.03 26.37
C VAL A 72 1.60 8.25 26.49
N LYS A 73 0.29 8.05 26.46
CA LYS A 73 -0.70 9.14 26.59
C LYS A 73 -0.70 9.73 28.01
N GLU A 74 -0.52 8.90 29.04
CA GLU A 74 -0.40 9.34 30.43
C GLU A 74 0.90 10.13 30.66
N ILE A 75 2.03 9.60 30.19
CA ILE A 75 3.33 10.30 30.21
C ILE A 75 3.25 11.64 29.48
N GLN A 76 2.58 11.71 28.33
CA GLN A 76 2.44 12.97 27.57
C GLN A 76 1.65 14.01 28.35
N ASN A 77 0.64 13.60 29.13
CA ASN A 77 -0.16 14.49 29.95
C ASN A 77 0.65 15.03 31.14
N GLU A 78 1.40 14.18 31.83
CA GLU A 78 2.30 14.60 32.92
C GLU A 78 3.41 15.54 32.41
N ILE A 79 4.01 15.24 31.26
CA ILE A 79 5.01 16.11 30.63
C ILE A 79 4.40 17.47 30.28
N ASN A 80 3.16 17.50 29.81
CA ASN A 80 2.48 18.77 29.49
C ASN A 80 2.16 19.58 30.76
N GLU A 81 1.79 18.94 31.87
CA GLU A 81 1.60 19.64 33.15
C GLU A 81 2.92 20.15 33.72
N ALA A 82 3.97 19.32 33.72
CA ALA A 82 5.30 19.73 34.14
C ALA A 82 5.85 20.86 33.25
N LYS A 83 5.61 20.81 31.94
CA LYS A 83 5.99 21.88 31.02
C LYS A 83 5.23 23.17 31.31
N LYS A 84 3.98 23.08 31.77
CA LYS A 84 3.17 24.24 32.16
C LYS A 84 3.68 24.86 33.46
N GLU A 85 4.01 24.05 34.45
CA GLU A 85 4.67 24.52 35.68
C GLU A 85 6.06 25.11 35.41
N ILE A 86 6.82 24.54 34.48
CA ILE A 86 8.11 25.08 34.05
C ILE A 86 7.93 26.38 33.25
N ASP A 87 6.97 26.47 32.32
CA ASP A 87 6.71 27.72 31.59
C ASP A 87 6.18 28.82 32.54
N ASP A 88 5.50 28.47 33.62
CA ASP A 88 5.04 29.41 34.67
C ASP A 88 6.16 29.78 35.66
N ALA A 89 7.07 28.85 35.99
CA ALA A 89 8.23 29.09 36.87
C ALA A 89 9.43 29.74 36.15
N VAL A 90 9.53 29.55 34.83
CA VAL A 90 10.57 30.10 33.94
C VAL A 90 9.99 31.19 33.02
N GLY A 91 8.76 31.64 33.30
CA GLY A 91 8.07 32.73 32.61
C GLY A 91 8.98 33.96 32.43
N PRO A 92 8.84 34.64 31.28
CA PRO A 92 9.95 35.22 30.54
C PRO A 92 10.80 36.09 31.45
N VAL A 93 12.08 35.74 31.61
CA VAL A 93 13.11 36.73 31.88
C VAL A 93 13.15 37.64 30.64
N LYS A 94 12.19 38.57 30.59
CA LYS A 94 12.36 39.87 29.96
C LYS A 94 13.55 40.49 30.67
N ARG A 95 14.72 40.21 30.12
CA ARG A 95 15.85 41.10 30.22
C ARG A 95 15.43 42.32 29.41
N GLU A 96 14.87 43.30 30.11
CA GLU A 96 14.89 44.67 29.63
C GLU A 96 16.37 45.07 29.57
N GLU A 97 16.89 45.18 28.36
CA GLU A 97 17.89 46.18 27.96
C GLU A 97 17.37 46.89 26.70
#